data_AF-A0A1W9WUR8-F1
#
_entry.id   AF-A0A1W9WUR8-F1
#
_cell.length_a   1.000
_cell.length_b   1.000
_cell.length_c   1.000
_cell.angle_alpha   90.00
_cell.angle_beta   90.00
_cell.angle_gamma   90.00
#
_symmetry.space_group_name_H-M   'P 1'
#
loop_
_entity.id
_entity.type
_entity.pdbx_description
1 polymer ?
#
loop_
_entity_poly.entity_id
_entity_poly.type
_entity_poly.pdbx_seq_one_letter_code
_entity_poly.pdbx_strand_id
1 'polypeptide(L)'
;MDNVEQISTFTRYLAEGLDGAADYTDDQVVSLTELLLYVRYEVARKTHGTQTPMIGRLDGSGEMIFQFHMMQLLPIPLQPEWLEQSPKPRQGR
;
A
#
# COMPACT_ATOMS: atom_id res chain seq x y z
N MET A 1 -5.23 -14.90 22.91
CA MET A 1 -5.94 -13.97 22.02
C MET A 1 -4.98 -12.86 21.76
N ASP A 2 -4.46 -12.81 20.54
CA ASP A 2 -3.38 -11.89 20.19
C ASP A 2 -3.87 -10.46 20.37
N ASN A 3 -3.16 -9.69 21.21
CA ASN A 3 -3.35 -8.26 21.38
C ASN A 3 -2.87 -7.59 20.09
N VAL A 4 -3.68 -7.63 19.04
CA VAL A 4 -3.53 -6.73 17.91
C VAL A 4 -3.83 -5.35 18.47
N GLU A 5 -2.80 -4.53 18.68
CA GLU A 5 -2.94 -3.13 19.07
C GLU A 5 -4.02 -2.50 18.20
N GLN A 6 -5.12 -2.05 18.82
CA GLN A 6 -6.13 -1.27 18.11
C GLN A 6 -5.49 0.05 17.72
N ILE A 7 -4.94 0.11 16.51
CA ILE A 7 -4.49 1.36 15.91
C ILE A 7 -5.70 2.28 15.72
N SER A 8 -5.47 3.60 15.85
CA SER A 8 -6.56 4.57 15.67
C SER A 8 -7.13 4.50 14.25
N THR A 9 -8.40 4.87 14.08
CA THR A 9 -9.03 4.91 12.74
C THR A 9 -8.26 5.85 11.80
N PHE A 10 -7.75 6.96 12.32
CA PHE A 10 -6.86 7.85 11.58
C PHE A 10 -5.58 7.14 11.12
N THR A 11 -4.85 6.51 12.06
CA THR A 11 -3.58 5.83 11.76
C THR A 11 -3.74 4.75 10.71
N ARG A 12 -4.83 3.99 10.78
CA ARG A 12 -5.15 2.95 9.80
C ARG A 12 -5.28 3.52 8.38
N TYR A 13 -6.12 4.53 8.19
CA TYR A 13 -6.30 5.11 6.86
C TYR A 13 -5.12 5.94 6.39
N LEU A 14 -4.34 6.52 7.30
CA LEU A 14 -3.08 7.16 6.93
C LEU A 14 -2.11 6.12 6.34
N ALA A 15 -1.98 4.95 6.97
CA ALA A 15 -1.13 3.87 6.47
C ALA A 15 -1.65 3.30 5.13
N GLU A 16 -2.93 2.97 5.05
CA GLU A 16 -3.55 2.48 3.80
C GLU A 16 -3.35 3.48 2.64
N GLY A 17 -3.51 4.79 2.90
CA GLY A 17 -3.27 5.83 1.90
C GLY A 17 -1.82 5.92 1.46
N LEU A 18 -0.86 5.82 2.39
CA LEU A 18 0.58 5.81 2.09
C LEU A 18 1.03 4.55 1.33
N ASP A 19 0.30 3.44 1.48
CA ASP A 19 0.52 2.20 0.72
C ASP A 19 -0.11 2.23 -0.69
N GLY A 20 -0.66 3.38 -1.11
CA GLY A 20 -1.17 3.60 -2.47
C GLY A 20 -2.69 3.62 -2.59
N ALA A 21 -3.46 3.35 -1.53
CA ALA A 21 -4.92 3.42 -1.62
C ALA A 21 -5.46 4.83 -1.89
N ALA A 22 -4.61 5.85 -1.70
CA ALA A 22 -4.91 7.24 -1.99
C ALA A 22 -4.52 7.67 -3.43
N ASP A 23 -3.89 6.82 -4.24
CA ASP A 23 -3.57 7.14 -5.64
C ASP A 23 -4.87 7.15 -6.45
N TYR A 24 -5.46 8.35 -6.60
CA TYR A 24 -6.71 8.53 -7.33
C TYR A 24 -6.45 8.85 -8.80
N THR A 25 -5.22 9.19 -9.15
CA THR A 25 -4.81 9.55 -10.51
C THR A 25 -4.23 8.38 -11.29
N ASP A 26 -3.98 7.25 -10.62
CA ASP A 26 -3.34 6.03 -11.16
C ASP A 26 -1.94 6.32 -11.75
N ASP A 27 -1.23 7.32 -11.22
CA ASP A 27 0.09 7.73 -11.71
C ASP A 27 1.25 7.07 -10.95
N GLN A 28 0.94 6.13 -10.05
CA GLN A 28 1.89 5.37 -9.24
C GLN A 28 2.65 6.21 -8.21
N VAL A 29 2.13 7.40 -7.88
CA VAL A 29 2.53 8.17 -6.71
C VAL A 29 1.29 8.62 -5.94
N VAL A 30 1.46 8.95 -4.66
CA VAL A 30 0.41 9.58 -3.88
C VAL A 30 0.83 11.01 -3.61
N SER A 31 0.09 11.99 -4.10
CA SER A 31 0.27 13.38 -3.69
C SER A 31 -0.22 13.61 -2.26
N LEU A 32 0.32 14.61 -1.57
CA LEU A 32 -0.15 15.01 -0.25
C LEU A 32 -1.60 15.46 -0.30
N THR A 33 -2.00 16.14 -1.38
CA THR A 33 -3.40 16.49 -1.64
C THR A 33 -4.30 15.25 -1.66
N GLU A 34 -3.93 14.21 -2.41
CA GLU A 34 -4.67 12.94 -2.46
C GLU A 34 -4.71 12.24 -1.11
N LEU A 35 -3.57 12.15 -0.42
CA LEU A 35 -3.47 11.53 0.90
C LEU A 35 -4.41 12.21 1.92
N LEU A 36 -4.40 13.54 1.96
CA LEU A 36 -5.25 14.31 2.88
C LEU A 36 -6.73 14.15 2.54
N LEU A 37 -7.08 14.11 1.25
CA LEU A 37 -8.45 13.86 0.81
C LEU A 37 -8.92 12.46 1.20
N TYR A 38 -8.10 11.44 0.92
CA TYR A 38 -8.35 10.04 1.28
C TYR A 38 -8.58 9.87 2.78
N VAL A 39 -7.63 10.32 3.60
CA VAL A 39 -7.70 10.20 5.06
C VAL A 39 -8.93 10.90 5.62
N ARG A 40 -9.21 12.13 5.14
CA ARG A 40 -10.39 12.88 5.61
C ARG A 40 -11.69 12.13 5.31
N TYR A 41 -11.84 11.66 4.07
CA TYR A 41 -13.05 10.98 3.63
C TYR A 41 -13.24 9.64 4.34
N GLU A 42 -12.21 8.80 4.39
CA GLU A 42 -12.31 7.47 4.95
C GLU A 42 -12.49 7.46 6.46
N VAL A 43 -11.82 8.36 7.19
CA VAL A 43 -12.03 8.53 8.63
C VAL A 43 -13.45 9.03 8.91
N ALA A 44 -13.93 10.05 8.19
CA ALA A 44 -15.29 10.55 8.37
C ALA A 44 -16.33 9.47 8.06
N ARG A 45 -16.15 8.72 6.96
CA ARG A 45 -17.03 7.61 6.56
C ARG A 45 -17.07 6.52 7.63
N LYS A 46 -15.91 6.08 8.12
CA LYS A 46 -15.80 4.99 9.10
C LYS A 46 -16.34 5.37 10.48
N THR A 47 -16.16 6.63 10.88
CA THR A 47 -16.55 7.11 12.20
C THR A 47 -17.94 7.74 12.20
N HIS A 48 -18.70 7.63 11.09
CA HIS A 48 -20.00 8.26 10.92
C HIS A 48 -19.97 9.77 11.20
N GLY A 49 -18.89 10.43 10.78
CA GLY A 49 -18.67 11.86 10.94
C GLY A 49 -18.22 12.29 12.34
N THR A 50 -18.09 11.38 13.31
CA THR A 50 -17.62 11.73 14.67
C THR A 50 -16.15 12.14 14.70
N GLN A 51 -15.37 11.74 13.70
CA GLN A 51 -14.03 12.27 13.44
C GLN A 51 -13.95 12.80 12.00
N THR A 52 -13.50 14.04 11.84
CA THR A 52 -13.17 14.62 10.54
C THR A 52 -11.77 15.22 10.62
N PRO A 53 -10.74 14.53 10.10
CA PRO A 53 -9.38 15.05 10.07
C PRO A 53 -9.31 16.44 9.45
N MET A 54 -8.58 17.34 10.09
CA MET A 54 -8.37 18.68 9.58
C MET A 54 -7.28 18.66 8.52
N ILE A 55 -7.56 19.29 7.38
CA ILE A 55 -6.54 19.63 6.39
C ILE A 55 -5.92 20.95 6.87
N GLY A 56 -4.66 20.89 7.30
CA GLY A 56 -3.92 22.05 7.78
C GLY A 56 -3.64 23.07 6.68
N ARG A 57 -3.06 24.21 7.05
CA ARG A 57 -2.54 25.17 6.07
C ARG A 57 -1.17 24.69 5.61
N LEU A 58 -1.12 24.14 4.40
CA LEU A 58 0.12 24.00 3.64
C LEU A 58 0.34 25.29 2.88
N ASP A 59 1.55 25.84 2.95
CA ASP A 59 1.95 27.04 2.21
C ASP A 59 3.17 26.77 1.32
N GLY A 60 3.34 27.61 0.31
CA GLY A 60 4.38 27.46 -0.71
C GLY A 60 3.87 26.93 -2.06
N SER A 61 4.78 26.86 -3.03
CA SER A 61 4.52 26.34 -4.37
C SER A 61 5.07 24.91 -4.50
N GLY A 62 4.31 24.04 -5.15
CA GLY A 62 4.69 22.65 -5.39
C GLY A 62 3.72 21.68 -4.72
N GLU A 63 3.98 20.40 -4.90
CA GLU A 63 3.21 19.29 -4.33
C GLU A 63 4.18 18.31 -3.68
N MET A 64 3.85 17.82 -2.49
CA MET A 64 4.61 16.74 -1.86
C MET A 64 4.10 15.42 -2.40
N ILE A 65 5.01 14.52 -2.78
CA ILE A 65 4.67 13.21 -3.32
C ILE A 65 5.25 12.10 -2.44
N PHE A 66 4.53 11.01 -2.33
CA PHE A 66 4.92 9.79 -1.66
C PHE A 66 4.99 8.68 -2.71
N GLN A 67 6.16 8.06 -2.83
CA GLN A 67 6.33 6.88 -3.67
C GLN A 67 5.97 5.66 -2.85
N PHE A 68 4.91 4.96 -3.25
CA PHE A 68 4.57 3.66 -2.69
C PHE A 68 5.14 2.58 -3.59
N HIS A 69 5.56 1.46 -2.99
CA HIS A 69 6.05 0.33 -3.74
C HIS A 69 4.91 -0.65 -3.90
N MET A 70 4.37 -0.81 -5.12
CA MET A 70 3.64 -2.03 -5.42
C MET A 70 4.59 -3.18 -5.17
N MET A 71 4.32 -4.01 -4.15
CA MET A 71 4.92 -5.33 -4.10
C MET A 71 4.44 -6.07 -5.35
N GLN A 72 5.25 -6.06 -6.40
CA GLN A 72 5.08 -6.97 -7.50
C GLN A 72 5.21 -8.36 -6.90
N LEU A 73 4.11 -9.10 -6.85
CA LEU A 73 4.16 -10.56 -6.81
C LEU A 73 4.82 -10.99 -8.12
N LEU A 74 6.15 -10.93 -8.19
CA LEU A 74 6.86 -11.69 -9.21
C LEU A 74 6.40 -13.14 -9.00
N PRO A 75 5.91 -13.82 -10.05
CA PRO A 75 5.56 -15.23 -9.91
C PRO A 75 6.83 -15.94 -9.43
N ILE A 76 6.77 -16.53 -8.23
CA ILE A 76 7.80 -17.49 -7.82
C ILE A 76 7.74 -18.58 -8.89
N PRO A 77 8.81 -18.83 -9.65
CA PRO A 77 8.78 -19.90 -10.63
C PRO A 77 8.42 -21.19 -9.90
N LEU A 78 7.32 -21.83 -10.31
CA LEU A 78 6.79 -23.04 -9.67
C LEU A 78 7.81 -24.20 -9.70
N GLN A 79 8.86 -24.08 -10.51
CA GLN A 79 10.02 -24.96 -10.50
C GLN A 79 11.30 -24.13 -10.71
N PRO A 80 12.33 -24.28 -9.86
CA PRO A 80 13.63 -23.68 -10.12
C PRO A 80 14.23 -24.27 -11.40
N GLU A 81 14.73 -23.40 -12.27
CA GLU A 81 15.33 -23.69 -13.59
C GLU A 81 16.54 -24.64 -13.50
N TRP A 82 17.11 -24.79 -12.32
CA TRP A 82 18.16 -25.77 -11.99
C TRP A 82 17.68 -27.23 -11.97
N LEU A 83 16.36 -27.48 -11.93
CA LEU A 83 15.79 -28.84 -12.04
C LEU A 83 15.84 -29.39 -13.47
N GLU A 84 15.76 -28.55 -14.50
CA GLU A 84 15.82 -29.00 -15.90
C GLU A 84 17.23 -29.42 -16.34
N GLN A 85 18.25 -28.89 -15.67
CA GLN A 85 19.66 -29.18 -15.96
C GLN A 85 20.19 -30.40 -15.20
N SER A 86 19.35 -31.03 -14.37
CA SER A 86 19.76 -32.22 -13.63
C SER A 86 19.90 -33.42 -14.60
N PRO A 87 21.04 -34.13 -14.61
CA PRO A 87 21.24 -35.26 -15.50
C PRO A 87 20.20 -36.34 -15.21
N LYS A 88 19.46 -36.77 -16.25
CA LYS A 88 18.48 -37.86 -16.14
C LYS A 88 19.18 -39.12 -15.64
N PRO A 89 18.61 -39.86 -14.67
CA PRO A 89 19.21 -41.10 -14.19
C PRO A 89 19.37 -42.05 -15.37
N ARG A 90 20.58 -42.60 -15.55
CA ARG A 90 20.84 -43.63 -16.55
C ARG A 90 19.90 -44.80 -16.25
N GLN A 91 18.96 -45.07 -17.16
CA GLN A 91 18.17 -46.29 -17.12
C GLN A 91 19.14 -47.46 -17.28
N GLY A 92 19.35 -48.21 -16.20
CA GLY A 92 20.10 -49.46 -16.22
C GLY A 92 19.39 -50.48 -17.11
N ARG A 93 20.19 -51.22 -17.88
CA ARG A 93 19.74 -52.43 -18.59
C ARG A 93 19.53 -53.58 -17.62
#